data_AF-A0A967QD52-F1
#
_entry.id   AF-A0A967QD52-F1
#
_cell.length_a   1.000
_cell.length_b   1.000
_cell.length_c   1.000
_cell.angle_alpha   90.00
_cell.angle_beta   90.00
_cell.angle_gamma   90.00
#
_symmetry.space_group_name_H-M   'P 1'
#
loop_
_entity.id
_entity.type
_entity.pdbx_description
1 polymer ?
#
loop_
_entity_poly.entity_id
_entity_poly.type
_entity_poly.pdbx_seq_one_letter_code
_entity_poly.pdbx_strand_id
1 'polypeptide(L)'
;TYPGVADLPGRPSLPSGSDLVVPLRLHTPHGPVSFVTTIATIGAPFDVTLEELRIETLLPADRHTEGVLRETLGTGSGDAAGDAAPS
;
A
#
# COMPACT_ATOMS: atom_id res chain seq x y z
N THR A 1 -5.79 -0.52 46.49
CA THR A 1 -5.94 0.57 45.51
C THR A 1 -4.84 1.58 45.73
N TYR A 2 -4.08 1.92 44.68
CA TYR A 2 -2.89 2.79 44.80
C TYR A 2 -3.32 4.26 44.96
N PRO A 3 -2.81 5.01 45.97
CA PRO A 3 -3.14 6.43 46.15
C PRO A 3 -2.72 7.27 44.93
N GLY A 4 -3.54 8.25 44.56
CA GLY A 4 -3.27 9.17 43.44
C GLY A 4 -3.70 8.69 42.05
N VAL A 5 -4.09 7.41 41.89
CA VAL A 5 -4.61 6.90 40.60
C VAL A 5 -5.97 7.52 40.23
N ALA A 6 -6.77 7.89 41.23
CA ALA A 6 -8.06 8.56 41.02
C ALA A 6 -7.93 10.03 40.58
N ASP A 7 -6.78 10.66 40.86
CA ASP A 7 -6.52 12.08 40.60
C ASP A 7 -5.73 12.30 39.30
N LEU A 8 -5.40 11.23 38.57
CA LEU A 8 -4.78 11.37 37.26
C LEU A 8 -5.78 12.04 36.31
N PRO A 9 -5.36 13.07 35.55
CA PRO A 9 -6.21 13.65 34.52
C PRO A 9 -6.72 12.54 33.59
N GLY A 10 -7.96 12.69 33.14
CA GLY A 10 -8.66 11.69 32.34
C GLY A 10 -7.75 11.13 31.25
N ARG A 11 -7.67 9.79 31.18
CA ARG A 11 -6.79 9.09 30.24
C ARG A 11 -7.01 9.68 28.84
N PRO A 12 -5.96 10.18 28.16
CA PRO A 12 -6.12 10.67 26.80
C PRO A 12 -6.72 9.55 25.96
N SER A 13 -7.62 9.90 25.05
CA SER A 13 -8.13 8.95 24.06
C SER A 13 -6.94 8.30 23.36
N LEU A 14 -6.92 6.97 23.31
CA LEU A 14 -5.90 6.26 22.57
C LEU A 14 -6.01 6.67 21.10
N PRO A 15 -4.88 6.89 20.40
CA PRO A 15 -4.91 7.12 18.97
C PRO A 15 -5.62 5.97 18.27
N SER A 16 -6.45 6.34 17.29
CA SER A 16 -7.10 5.41 16.39
C SER A 16 -6.09 4.80 15.42
N GLY A 17 -6.43 3.67 14.77
CA GLY A 17 -5.55 3.06 13.77
C GLY A 17 -5.20 4.01 12.61
N SER A 18 -6.13 4.91 12.25
CA SER A 18 -5.91 5.98 11.27
C SER A 18 -4.88 7.02 11.69
N ASP A 19 -4.66 7.21 13.00
CA ASP A 19 -3.67 8.17 13.51
C ASP A 19 -2.23 7.63 13.41
N LEU A 20 -2.07 6.34 13.10
CA LEU A 20 -0.78 5.65 13.01
C LEU A 20 -0.31 5.44 11.57
N VAL A 21 -1.14 5.76 10.58
CA VAL A 21 -0.83 5.53 9.17
C VAL A 21 -0.42 6.84 8.52
N VAL A 22 0.78 6.86 7.93
CA VAL A 22 1.25 7.98 7.10
C VAL A 22 1.12 7.58 5.63
N PRO A 23 0.09 8.07 4.91
CA PRO A 23 -0.11 7.66 3.53
C PRO A 23 0.88 8.34 2.59
N LEU A 24 1.32 7.60 1.56
CA LEU A 24 1.99 8.17 0.41
C LEU A 24 0.94 8.75 -0.55
N ARG A 25 0.99 10.04 -0.81
CA ARG A 25 0.09 10.73 -1.75
C ARG A 25 0.83 11.14 -3.00
N LEU A 26 0.33 10.74 -4.16
CA LEU A 26 0.93 11.03 -5.45
C LEU A 26 -0.10 11.76 -6.34
N HIS A 27 0.38 12.74 -7.10
CA HIS A 27 -0.40 13.35 -8.17
C HIS A 27 -0.05 12.62 -9.47
N THR A 28 -1.06 12.08 -10.14
CA THR A 28 -0.88 11.33 -11.40
C THR A 28 -1.76 11.95 -12.50
N PRO A 29 -1.51 11.63 -13.79
CA PRO A 29 -2.40 12.03 -14.87
C PRO A 29 -3.85 11.52 -14.72
N HIS A 30 -4.06 10.45 -13.94
CA HIS A 30 -5.37 9.87 -13.67
C HIS A 30 -6.04 10.44 -12.40
N GLY A 31 -5.43 11.47 -11.79
CA GLY A 31 -5.89 12.10 -10.56
C GLY A 31 -4.99 11.83 -9.35
N PRO A 32 -5.32 12.41 -8.18
CA PRO A 32 -4.59 12.16 -6.94
C PRO A 32 -4.87 10.77 -6.40
N VAL A 33 -3.83 10.05 -6.01
CA VAL A 33 -3.92 8.70 -5.41
C VAL A 33 -3.21 8.66 -4.07
N SER A 34 -3.70 7.81 -3.17
CA SER A 34 -3.20 7.68 -1.80
C SER A 34 -2.97 6.21 -1.46
N PHE A 35 -1.79 5.89 -0.95
CA PHE A 35 -1.38 4.52 -0.63
C PHE A 35 -0.96 4.36 0.83
N VAL A 36 -1.25 3.18 1.39
CA VAL A 36 -0.56 2.67 2.58
C VAL A 36 0.53 1.73 2.11
N THR A 37 1.76 1.94 2.58
CA THR A 37 2.90 1.11 2.18
C THR A 37 3.21 0.07 3.25
N THR A 38 3.57 -1.14 2.80
CA THR A 38 4.06 -2.22 3.67
C THR A 38 5.34 -2.77 3.08
N ILE A 39 6.39 -2.86 3.91
CA ILE A 39 7.66 -3.50 3.54
C ILE A 39 7.77 -4.81 4.32
N ALA A 40 7.87 -5.92 3.60
CA ALA A 40 8.07 -7.26 4.15
C ALA A 40 9.46 -7.75 3.78
N THR A 41 10.17 -8.36 4.73
CA THR A 41 11.53 -8.82 4.52
C THR A 41 11.66 -10.33 4.67
N ILE A 42 12.37 -10.98 3.76
CA ILE A 42 12.59 -12.43 3.73
C ILE A 42 14.01 -12.71 4.21
N GLY A 43 14.14 -13.21 5.45
CA GLY A 43 15.44 -13.34 6.14
C GLY A 43 16.30 -14.56 5.78
N ALA A 44 15.76 -15.54 5.03
CA ALA A 44 16.52 -16.73 4.60
C ALA A 44 16.17 -17.13 3.16
N PRO A 45 16.51 -16.30 2.15
CA PRO A 45 16.29 -16.66 0.76
C PRO A 45 17.28 -17.79 0.41
N PHE A 46 16.77 -18.98 0.15
CA PHE A 46 17.57 -20.21 -0.01
C PHE A 46 18.60 -20.15 -1.16
N ASP A 47 18.41 -19.26 -2.14
CA ASP A 47 19.27 -19.15 -3.35
C ASP A 47 19.27 -17.74 -4.00
N VAL A 48 19.23 -16.66 -3.22
CA VAL A 48 19.36 -15.29 -3.76
C VAL A 48 20.59 -14.63 -3.16
N THR A 49 21.61 -14.33 -3.98
CA THR A 49 22.88 -13.73 -3.56
C THR A 49 22.78 -12.24 -3.15
N LEU A 50 21.60 -11.78 -2.74
CA LEU A 50 21.34 -10.38 -2.39
C LEU A 50 21.43 -10.17 -0.88
N GLU A 51 21.90 -8.98 -0.51
CA GLU A 51 21.67 -8.42 0.83
C GLU A 51 20.15 -8.33 1.06
N GLU A 52 19.57 -9.36 1.69
CA GLU A 52 18.19 -9.41 2.22
C GLU A 52 17.05 -9.01 1.24
N LEU A 53 16.28 -9.99 0.74
CA LEU A 53 15.13 -9.74 -0.14
C LEU A 53 14.00 -9.02 0.60
N ARG A 54 13.55 -7.87 0.08
CA ARG A 54 12.41 -7.10 0.58
C ARG A 54 11.34 -6.93 -0.49
N ILE A 55 10.08 -7.06 -0.08
CA ILE A 55 8.89 -6.79 -0.89
C ILE A 55 8.25 -5.52 -0.35
N GLU A 56 8.11 -4.51 -1.19
CA GLU A 56 7.32 -3.32 -0.88
C GLU A 56 5.97 -3.39 -1.61
N THR A 57 4.89 -3.16 -0.87
CA THR A 57 3.52 -3.19 -1.39
C THR A 57 2.87 -1.83 -1.17
N LEU A 58 2.31 -1.25 -2.24
CA LEU A 58 1.49 -0.04 -2.19
C LEU A 58 0.01 -0.42 -2.28
N LEU A 59 -0.68 -0.37 -1.14
CA LEU A 59 -2.10 -0.72 -1.05
C LEU A 59 -2.97 0.54 -1.16
N PRO A 60 -4.09 0.51 -1.91
CA PRO A 60 -4.97 1.67 -2.02
C PRO A 60 -5.50 2.06 -0.63
N ALA A 61 -5.29 3.32 -0.25
CA ALA A 61 -5.76 3.84 1.03
C ALA A 61 -7.26 4.20 1.01
N ASP A 62 -7.86 4.29 -0.18
CA ASP A 62 -9.26 4.63 -0.39
C ASP A 62 -9.83 4.03 -1.68
N ARG A 63 -11.17 4.08 -1.82
CA ARG A 63 -11.90 3.54 -2.98
C ARG A 63 -11.59 4.26 -4.28
N HIS A 64 -11.23 5.55 -4.22
CA HIS A 64 -10.88 6.31 -5.42
C HIS A 64 -9.60 5.77 -6.03
N THR A 65 -8.57 5.59 -5.21
CA THR A 65 -7.28 5.01 -5.59
C THR A 65 -7.45 3.59 -6.12
N GLU A 66 -8.29 2.77 -5.48
CA GLU A 66 -8.61 1.43 -6.00
C GLU A 66 -9.24 1.47 -7.39
N GLY A 67 -10.19 2.38 -7.63
CA GLY A 67 -10.82 2.56 -8.93
C GLY A 67 -9.81 2.93 -10.03
N VAL A 68 -8.95 3.90 -9.75
CA VAL A 68 -7.87 4.32 -10.67
C VAL A 68 -6.93 3.16 -10.99
N LEU A 69 -6.53 2.36 -10.00
CA LEU A 69 -5.71 1.18 -10.22
C LEU A 69 -6.41 0.13 -11.11
N ARG A 70 -7.70 -0.15 -10.86
CA ARG A 70 -8.44 -1.14 -11.64
C ARG A 70 -8.62 -0.72 -13.10
N GLU A 71 -8.88 0.56 -13.36
CA GLU A 71 -9.00 1.11 -14.71
C GLU A 71 -7.68 1.05 -15.48
N THR A 72 -6.60 1.51 -14.85
CA THR A 72 -5.26 1.53 -15.46
C THR A 72 -4.70 0.13 -15.72
N LEU A 73 -4.90 -0.81 -14.79
CA LEU A 73 -4.43 -2.19 -14.93
C LEU A 73 -5.32 -3.04 -15.84
N GLY A 74 -6.62 -2.74 -15.92
CA GLY A 74 -7.57 -3.39 -16.83
C GLY A 74 -7.33 -3.06 -18.31
N THR A 75 -6.50 -2.05 -18.59
CA THR A 75 -6.15 -1.62 -19.96
C THR A 75 -4.91 -2.37 -20.50
N GLY A 76 -4.34 -3.30 -19.74
CA GLY A 76 -3.35 -4.27 -20.23
C GLY A 76 -3.98 -5.42 -21.03
N SER A 77 -4.80 -5.10 -22.04
CA SER A 77 -5.14 -6.07 -23.08
C SER A 77 -3.90 -6.26 -23.95
N GLY A 78 -3.45 -7.51 -24.08
CA GLY A 78 -2.23 -7.88 -24.77
C GLY A 78 -2.06 -7.25 -26.13
N ASP A 79 -0.80 -6.97 -26.44
CA ASP A 79 -0.29 -6.60 -27.74
C ASP A 79 -0.91 -7.53 -28.81
N ALA A 80 -1.81 -6.96 -29.61
CA ALA A 80 -2.27 -7.55 -30.85
C ALA A 80 -1.18 -7.35 -31.91
N ALA A 81 -0.22 -8.26 -31.96
CA ALA A 81 0.43 -8.64 -33.21
C ALA A 81 -0.21 -9.99 -33.60
N GLY A 82 -1.14 -10.07 -34.55
CA GLY A 82 -1.08 -9.40 -35.83
C GLY A 82 -0.08 -10.08 -36.76
N ASP A 83 -0.06 -11.41 -36.81
CA ASP A 83 0.34 -12.13 -38.04
C ASP A 83 -0.71 -13.20 -38.38
N ALA A 84 -1.83 -12.72 -38.91
CA ALA A 84 -2.67 -13.51 -39.79
C ALA A 84 -2.23 -13.17 -41.22
N ALA A 85 -1.36 -14.00 -41.80
CA ALA A 85 -1.02 -13.93 -43.21
C ALA A 85 -2.25 -14.32 -44.06
N PRO A 86 -2.70 -13.47 -45.01
CA PRO A 86 -3.59 -13.92 -46.07
C PRO A 86 -2.79 -14.58 -47.22
N SER A 87 -3.20 -15.82 -47.51
CA SER A 87 -3.01 -16.64 -48.73
C SER A 87 -1.60 -16.95 -49.22
#